data_AF-A0A450W5F6-F1
#
_entry.id   AF-A0A450W5F6-F1
#
_cell.length_a   1.000
_cell.length_b   1.000
_cell.length_c   1.000
_cell.angle_alpha   90.00
_cell.angle_beta   90.00
_cell.angle_gamma   90.00
#
_symmetry.space_group_name_H-M   'P 1'
#
loop_
_entity.id
_entity.type
_entity.pdbx_description
1 polymer ?
#
loop_
_entity_poly.entity_id
_entity_poly.type
_entity_poly.pdbx_seq_one_letter_code
_entity_poly.pdbx_strand_id
1 'polypeptide(L)'
;MSAMAAEAMGADALWFSSYSYSVSQGVPDLGLLPISSEQTGLLRISSAVNIPVYVDIDNGFGSAEHALEISKRARDAGAAGICIEDKMSPKLSSLYGGEQTLLSTAHYSQIIETIKREVDGIEVWARIEGLNHNEPVMEVREKLRHCHLVGADCVIVHDTKPTIDNLLAVIEGHGKIKLGIIPTTYISKLADIARYDIYAIVFANQLIRSVYKTLLSTSQVLLSEPTLVDETISSVEDINRVIRHGL
;
A
#
# COMPACT_ATOMS: atom_id res chain seq x y z
N MET A 1 11.24 -11.44 -6.07
CA MET A 1 11.12 -12.70 -5.30
C MET A 1 9.92 -12.67 -4.34
N SER A 2 9.80 -11.71 -3.41
CA SER A 2 8.62 -11.62 -2.52
C SER A 2 7.29 -11.56 -3.27
N ALA A 3 7.24 -10.81 -4.37
CA ALA A 3 6.12 -10.78 -5.31
C ALA A 3 5.73 -12.17 -5.85
N MET A 4 6.71 -12.91 -6.38
CA MET A 4 6.52 -14.27 -6.90
C MET A 4 6.08 -15.24 -5.81
N ALA A 5 6.60 -15.08 -4.58
CA ALA A 5 6.19 -15.88 -3.44
C ALA A 5 4.73 -15.63 -3.07
N ALA A 6 4.30 -14.36 -3.04
CA ALA A 6 2.91 -14.01 -2.77
C ALA A 6 1.96 -14.51 -3.87
N GLU A 7 2.34 -14.34 -5.15
CA GLU A 7 1.57 -14.86 -6.29
C GLU A 7 1.34 -16.36 -6.19
N ALA A 8 2.40 -17.13 -5.92
CA ALA A 8 2.29 -18.58 -5.86
C ALA A 8 1.52 -19.10 -4.64
N MET A 9 1.44 -18.31 -3.57
CA MET A 9 0.56 -18.60 -2.44
C MET A 9 -0.91 -18.21 -2.72
N GLY A 10 -1.21 -17.72 -3.92
CA GLY A 10 -2.56 -17.41 -4.38
C GLY A 10 -3.03 -16.01 -4.02
N ALA A 11 -2.12 -15.03 -3.90
CA ALA A 11 -2.53 -13.63 -3.73
C ALA A 11 -3.34 -13.14 -4.94
N ASP A 12 -4.47 -12.47 -4.70
CA ASP A 12 -5.32 -11.92 -5.77
C ASP A 12 -4.64 -10.77 -6.52
N ALA A 13 -3.83 -9.98 -5.80
CA ALA A 13 -3.07 -8.85 -6.31
C ALA A 13 -1.88 -8.56 -5.39
N LEU A 14 -0.93 -7.77 -5.88
CA LEU A 14 0.20 -7.27 -5.10
C LEU A 14 0.04 -5.80 -4.74
N TRP A 15 0.52 -5.46 -3.54
CA TRP A 15 0.63 -4.09 -3.08
C TRP A 15 2.10 -3.67 -3.06
N PHE A 16 2.50 -2.79 -3.97
CA PHE A 16 3.77 -2.09 -3.90
C PHE A 16 3.66 -1.01 -2.82
N SER A 17 4.08 -1.37 -1.62
CA SER A 17 4.15 -0.45 -0.49
C SER A 17 5.39 0.45 -0.58
N SER A 18 5.17 1.77 -0.61
CA SER A 18 6.24 2.77 -0.48
C SER A 18 7.08 2.53 0.78
N TYR A 19 6.44 2.20 1.91
CA TYR A 19 7.09 1.91 3.20
C TYR A 19 7.99 0.69 3.10
N SER A 20 7.46 -0.43 2.59
CA SER A 20 8.25 -1.66 2.46
C SER A 20 9.40 -1.47 1.47
N TYR A 21 9.18 -0.71 0.40
CA TYR A 21 10.22 -0.38 -0.56
C TYR A 21 11.30 0.51 0.06
N SER A 22 10.95 1.61 0.71
CA SER A 22 11.92 2.52 1.34
C SER A 22 12.76 1.81 2.40
N VAL A 23 12.13 1.02 3.26
CA VAL A 23 12.81 0.23 4.30
C VAL A 23 13.76 -0.79 3.67
N SER A 24 13.38 -1.44 2.55
CA SER A 24 14.27 -2.36 1.84
C SER A 24 15.51 -1.66 1.27
N GLN A 25 15.44 -0.35 1.03
CA GLN A 25 16.56 0.49 0.58
C GLN A 25 17.32 1.14 1.76
N GLY A 26 16.94 0.87 3.02
CA GLY A 26 17.55 1.48 4.19
C GLY A 26 17.17 2.95 4.39
N VAL A 27 16.04 3.40 3.84
CA VAL A 27 15.57 4.79 3.87
C VAL A 27 14.21 4.89 4.57
N PRO A 28 13.99 5.90 5.44
CA PRO A 28 12.68 6.09 6.06
C PRO A 28 11.61 6.51 5.04
N ASP A 29 10.37 6.12 5.32
CA ASP A 29 9.19 6.34 4.47
C ASP A 29 8.69 7.80 4.57
N LEU A 30 9.51 8.74 4.10
CA LEU A 30 9.28 10.19 4.17
C LEU A 30 9.32 10.84 2.78
N GLY A 31 9.09 10.07 1.72
CA GLY A 31 9.20 10.54 0.33
C GLY A 31 10.63 10.92 -0.08
N LEU A 32 11.65 10.33 0.56
CA LEU A 32 13.07 10.65 0.30
C LEU A 32 13.65 9.90 -0.89
N LEU A 33 13.04 8.78 -1.29
CA LEU A 33 13.50 8.03 -2.45
C LEU A 33 13.18 8.80 -3.73
N PRO A 34 14.10 8.83 -4.72
CA PRO A 34 13.78 9.35 -6.03
C PRO A 34 12.67 8.52 -6.68
N ILE A 35 11.70 9.19 -7.32
CA ILE A 35 10.61 8.54 -8.07
C ILE A 35 11.14 7.52 -9.08
N SER A 36 12.28 7.77 -9.72
CA SER A 36 12.92 6.83 -10.66
C SER A 36 13.36 5.52 -10.02
N SER A 37 13.73 5.55 -8.73
CA SER A 37 14.03 4.34 -7.96
C SER A 37 12.77 3.50 -7.80
N GLU A 38 11.68 4.10 -7.33
CA GLU A 38 10.40 3.42 -7.13
C GLU A 38 9.84 2.88 -8.45
N GLN A 39 9.90 3.66 -9.53
CA GLN A 39 9.50 3.22 -10.87
C GLN A 39 10.30 2.01 -11.35
N THR A 40 11.61 1.98 -11.11
CA THR A 40 12.46 0.83 -11.46
C THR A 40 12.09 -0.40 -10.63
N GLY A 41 11.81 -0.21 -9.34
CA GLY A 41 11.33 -1.27 -8.46
C GLY A 41 10.00 -1.85 -8.93
N LEU A 42 9.05 -0.96 -9.24
CA LEU A 42 7.72 -1.33 -9.74
C LEU A 42 7.81 -2.09 -11.06
N LEU A 43 8.61 -1.63 -12.01
CA LEU A 43 8.81 -2.33 -13.29
C LEU A 43 9.34 -3.75 -13.06
N ARG A 44 10.35 -3.91 -12.19
CA ARG A 44 10.91 -5.22 -11.88
C ARG A 44 9.90 -6.16 -11.22
N ILE A 45 9.08 -5.65 -10.32
CA ILE A 45 8.06 -6.43 -9.62
C ILE A 45 6.94 -6.83 -10.57
N SER A 46 6.39 -5.88 -11.33
CA SER A 46 5.29 -6.12 -12.27
C SER A 46 5.70 -7.04 -13.40
N SER A 47 6.97 -7.00 -13.84
CA SER A 47 7.48 -7.93 -14.86
C SER A 47 7.74 -9.35 -14.35
N ALA A 48 7.72 -9.57 -13.03
CA ALA A 48 8.06 -10.85 -12.42
C ALA A 48 6.83 -11.68 -12.04
N VAL A 49 5.62 -11.15 -12.22
CA VAL A 49 4.35 -11.78 -11.83
C VAL A 49 3.28 -11.56 -12.90
N ASN A 50 2.21 -12.35 -12.87
CA ASN A 50 1.07 -12.25 -13.79
C ASN A 50 -0.19 -11.70 -13.13
N ILE A 51 -0.17 -11.48 -11.81
CA ILE A 51 -1.26 -10.86 -11.05
C ILE A 51 -1.14 -9.32 -11.01
N PRO A 52 -2.26 -8.59 -10.84
CA PRO A 52 -2.26 -7.13 -10.79
C PRO A 52 -1.36 -6.56 -9.69
N VAL A 53 -0.64 -5.48 -9.98
CA VAL A 53 0.17 -4.74 -8.99
C VAL A 53 -0.42 -3.34 -8.78
N TYR A 54 -0.82 -3.05 -7.54
CA TYR A 54 -1.27 -1.73 -7.11
C TYR A 54 -0.15 -1.03 -6.35
N VAL A 55 0.15 0.23 -6.71
CA VAL A 55 1.27 0.97 -6.13
C VAL A 55 0.83 2.15 -5.26
N ASP A 56 1.40 2.23 -4.06
CA ASP A 56 1.31 3.42 -3.19
C ASP A 56 2.18 4.54 -3.80
N ILE A 57 1.54 5.60 -4.29
CA ILE A 57 2.23 6.78 -4.86
C ILE A 57 2.23 7.97 -3.87
N ASP A 58 2.11 7.66 -2.59
CA ASP A 58 2.11 8.63 -1.50
C ASP A 58 0.97 9.65 -1.69
N ASN A 59 1.28 10.93 -1.52
CA ASN A 59 0.35 12.05 -1.74
C ASN A 59 0.51 12.69 -3.13
N GLY A 60 1.11 11.99 -4.09
CA GLY A 60 1.35 12.52 -5.44
C GLY A 60 2.32 13.71 -5.50
N PHE A 61 3.15 13.89 -4.46
CA PHE A 61 4.19 14.93 -4.38
C PHE A 61 3.65 16.37 -4.51
N GLY A 62 2.43 16.59 -4.01
CA GLY A 62 1.94 17.91 -3.61
C GLY A 62 1.24 18.75 -4.68
N SER A 63 1.11 18.26 -5.92
CA SER A 63 0.28 18.90 -6.94
C SER A 63 -0.41 17.89 -7.86
N ALA A 64 -1.49 18.33 -8.52
CA ALA A 64 -2.22 17.49 -9.47
C ALA A 64 -1.34 17.09 -10.68
N GLU A 65 -0.44 17.96 -11.12
CA GLU A 65 0.47 17.72 -12.24
C GLU A 65 1.53 16.66 -11.88
N HIS A 66 2.08 16.72 -10.68
CA HIS A 66 3.01 15.69 -10.20
C HIS A 66 2.32 14.35 -10.02
N ALA A 67 1.14 14.34 -9.39
CA ALA A 67 0.33 13.13 -9.23
C ALA A 67 0.01 12.50 -10.60
N LEU A 68 -0.37 13.33 -11.59
CA LEU A 68 -0.64 12.90 -12.96
C LEU A 68 0.58 12.28 -13.64
N GLU A 69 1.73 12.95 -13.58
CA GLU A 69 2.98 12.45 -14.18
C GLU A 69 3.43 11.13 -13.56
N ILE A 70 3.33 11.01 -12.23
CA ILE A 70 3.68 9.77 -11.51
C ILE A 70 2.71 8.65 -11.85
N SER A 71 1.42 8.95 -12.00
CA SER A 71 0.40 7.98 -12.44
C SER A 71 0.73 7.41 -13.82
N LYS A 72 1.14 8.27 -14.77
CA LYS A 72 1.58 7.83 -16.10
C LYS A 72 2.80 6.93 -16.02
N ARG A 73 3.80 7.31 -15.21
CA ARG A 73 5.02 6.52 -15.01
C ARG A 73 4.75 5.17 -14.34
N ALA A 74 3.82 5.13 -13.38
CA ALA A 74 3.39 3.91 -12.70
C ALA A 74 2.71 2.94 -13.68
N ARG A 75 1.78 3.45 -14.50
CA ARG A 75 1.18 2.68 -15.60
C ARG A 75 2.24 2.12 -16.54
N ASP A 76 3.16 2.97 -17.00
CA ASP A 76 4.20 2.57 -17.95
C ASP A 76 5.19 1.55 -17.35
N ALA A 77 5.30 1.52 -16.01
CA ALA A 77 6.04 0.51 -15.26
C ALA A 77 5.22 -0.77 -14.95
N GLY A 78 3.99 -0.89 -15.48
CA GLY A 78 3.16 -2.09 -15.37
C GLY A 78 2.23 -2.14 -14.17
N ALA A 79 1.99 -1.04 -13.46
CA ALA A 79 0.95 -1.01 -12.42
C ALA A 79 -0.44 -1.20 -13.03
N ALA A 80 -1.26 -2.02 -12.39
CA ALA A 80 -2.68 -2.16 -12.68
C ALA A 80 -3.51 -1.02 -12.06
N GLY A 81 -2.99 -0.42 -10.98
CA GLY A 81 -3.61 0.72 -10.33
C GLY A 81 -2.65 1.47 -9.42
N ILE A 82 -3.02 2.69 -9.09
CA ILE A 82 -2.31 3.53 -8.13
C ILE A 82 -3.17 3.74 -6.89
N CYS A 83 -2.53 4.01 -5.76
CA CYS A 83 -3.17 4.52 -4.57
C CYS A 83 -2.52 5.84 -4.18
N ILE A 84 -3.34 6.89 -4.07
CA ILE A 84 -2.93 8.21 -3.62
C ILE A 84 -3.60 8.52 -2.28
N GLU A 85 -2.95 9.27 -1.39
CA GLU A 85 -3.51 9.66 -0.08
C GLU A 85 -3.84 11.15 0.00
N ASP A 86 -4.83 11.52 0.81
CA ASP A 86 -5.35 12.89 0.97
C ASP A 86 -4.49 13.79 1.87
N LYS A 87 -3.19 13.51 2.02
CA LYS A 87 -2.30 14.31 2.88
C LYS A 87 -1.55 15.37 2.07
N MET A 88 -1.22 16.49 2.70
CA MET A 88 -0.34 17.49 2.08
C MET A 88 1.11 16.98 2.00
N SER A 89 1.85 17.50 1.02
CA SER A 89 3.30 17.33 0.92
C SER A 89 4.06 18.24 1.91
N PRO A 90 5.22 17.82 2.42
CA PRO A 90 5.91 16.54 2.17
C PRO A 90 5.19 15.36 2.84
N LYS A 91 5.49 14.13 2.37
CA LYS A 91 4.93 12.91 2.96
C LYS A 91 5.42 12.72 4.40
N LEU A 92 4.51 12.33 5.28
CA LEU A 92 4.81 11.72 6.57
C LEU A 92 4.07 10.38 6.68
N SER A 93 4.79 9.29 6.95
CA SER A 93 4.18 7.97 7.09
C SER A 93 3.23 7.94 8.28
N SER A 94 2.05 7.35 8.12
CA SER A 94 1.06 7.15 9.20
C SER A 94 1.59 6.26 10.34
N LEU A 95 2.76 5.63 10.16
CA LEU A 95 3.46 4.82 11.15
C LEU A 95 4.49 5.59 11.99
N TYR A 96 4.88 6.81 11.60
CA TYR A 96 5.88 7.60 12.34
C TYR A 96 5.26 8.54 13.39
N GLY A 97 3.93 8.66 13.42
CA GLY A 97 3.24 9.65 14.25
C GLY A 97 3.59 11.09 13.85
N GLY A 98 3.01 12.06 14.54
CA GLY A 98 3.18 13.49 14.26
C GLY A 98 1.96 14.13 13.60
N GLU A 99 1.95 15.46 13.55
CA GLU A 99 0.89 16.23 12.91
C GLU A 99 1.16 16.36 11.42
N GLN A 100 0.15 16.03 10.61
CA GLN A 100 0.15 16.30 9.18
C GLN A 100 -1.16 17.00 8.82
N THR A 101 -1.13 17.83 7.78
CA THR A 101 -2.33 18.48 7.26
C THR A 101 -2.92 17.66 6.13
N LEU A 102 -4.24 17.55 6.10
CA LEU A 102 -4.99 16.91 5.02
C LEU A 102 -5.35 17.94 3.95
N LEU A 103 -5.41 17.48 2.70
CA LEU A 103 -6.01 18.23 1.60
C LEU A 103 -7.50 18.41 1.87
N SER A 104 -8.05 19.54 1.41
CA SER A 104 -9.50 19.68 1.36
C SER A 104 -10.10 18.64 0.42
N THR A 105 -11.32 18.18 0.73
CA THR A 105 -12.05 17.23 -0.12
C THR A 105 -12.14 17.70 -1.57
N ALA A 106 -12.32 19.01 -1.79
CA ALA A 106 -12.36 19.60 -3.13
C ALA A 106 -11.02 19.45 -3.88
N HIS A 107 -9.91 19.78 -3.23
CA HIS A 107 -8.60 19.67 -3.87
C HIS A 107 -8.23 18.20 -4.14
N TYR A 108 -8.48 17.32 -3.17
CA TYR A 108 -8.21 15.90 -3.35
C TYR A 108 -9.05 15.29 -4.48
N SER A 109 -10.32 15.66 -4.56
CA SER A 109 -11.22 15.22 -5.65
C SER A 109 -10.75 15.71 -7.01
N GLN A 110 -10.23 16.94 -7.11
CA GLN A 110 -9.68 17.48 -8.35
C GLN A 110 -8.46 16.69 -8.84
N ILE A 111 -7.60 16.24 -7.92
CA ILE A 111 -6.44 15.40 -8.26
C ILE A 111 -6.91 14.06 -8.85
N ILE A 112 -7.86 13.39 -8.18
CA ILE A 112 -8.43 12.11 -8.65
C ILE A 112 -9.07 12.28 -10.03
N GLU A 113 -9.92 13.29 -10.21
CA GLU A 113 -10.60 13.56 -11.49
C GLU A 113 -9.58 13.83 -12.61
N THR A 114 -8.52 14.58 -12.33
CA THR A 114 -7.46 14.87 -13.29
C THR A 114 -6.74 13.59 -13.72
N ILE A 115 -6.41 12.69 -12.79
CA ILE A 115 -5.77 11.42 -13.14
C ILE A 115 -6.73 10.56 -13.96
N LYS A 116 -7.99 10.41 -13.53
CA LYS A 116 -9.01 9.60 -14.22
C LYS A 116 -9.31 10.08 -15.63
N ARG A 117 -9.21 11.39 -15.89
CA ARG A 117 -9.42 11.97 -17.22
C ARG A 117 -8.23 11.77 -18.16
N GLU A 118 -7.01 11.80 -17.63
CA GLU A 118 -5.79 11.94 -18.43
C GLU A 118 -4.92 10.67 -18.47
N VAL A 119 -5.24 9.65 -17.66
CA VAL A 119 -4.49 8.38 -17.57
C VAL A 119 -5.43 7.19 -17.74
N ASP A 120 -5.52 6.70 -18.97
CA ASP A 120 -6.24 5.46 -19.27
C ASP A 120 -5.43 4.21 -18.87
N GLY A 121 -6.15 3.12 -18.60
CA GLY A 121 -5.57 1.79 -18.42
C GLY A 121 -5.09 1.44 -17.02
N ILE A 122 -5.40 2.26 -16.01
CA ILE A 122 -5.13 1.97 -14.59
C ILE A 122 -6.34 2.31 -13.72
N GLU A 123 -6.45 1.62 -12.58
CA GLU A 123 -7.36 2.01 -11.50
C GLU A 123 -6.75 3.13 -10.64
N VAL A 124 -7.60 3.96 -10.06
CA VAL A 124 -7.24 5.00 -9.08
C VAL A 124 -7.90 4.69 -7.75
N TRP A 125 -7.09 4.38 -6.75
CA TRP A 125 -7.51 4.14 -5.39
C TRP A 125 -7.26 5.39 -4.55
N ALA A 126 -8.32 5.88 -3.89
CA ALA A 126 -8.26 7.07 -3.06
C ALA A 126 -8.15 6.66 -1.59
N ARG A 127 -6.98 6.83 -0.97
CA ARG A 127 -6.76 6.60 0.46
C ARG A 127 -7.10 7.85 1.26
N ILE A 128 -7.84 7.66 2.34
CA ILE A 128 -8.34 8.72 3.21
C ILE A 128 -7.79 8.51 4.61
N GLU A 129 -7.14 9.54 5.14
CA GLU A 129 -6.43 9.55 6.42
C GLU A 129 -7.21 10.28 7.53
N GLY A 130 -8.45 10.66 7.27
CA GLY A 130 -9.29 11.44 8.20
C GLY A 130 -9.43 10.83 9.59
N LEU A 131 -9.58 9.49 9.69
CA LEU A 131 -9.66 8.83 10.99
C LEU A 131 -8.37 8.98 11.80
N ASN A 132 -7.20 8.91 11.17
CA ASN A 132 -5.91 9.16 11.84
C ASN A 132 -5.78 10.59 12.34
N HIS A 133 -6.48 11.53 11.71
CA HIS A 133 -6.48 12.96 12.05
C HIS A 133 -7.66 13.37 12.94
N ASN A 134 -8.41 12.41 13.47
CA ASN A 134 -9.59 12.63 14.31
C ASN A 134 -10.72 13.42 13.61
N GLU A 135 -10.79 13.39 12.27
CA GLU A 135 -11.98 13.88 11.57
C GLU A 135 -13.22 13.08 12.03
N PRO A 136 -14.38 13.73 12.21
CA PRO A 136 -15.62 13.04 12.53
C PRO A 136 -15.98 11.98 11.47
N VAL A 137 -16.56 10.86 11.92
CA VAL A 137 -16.98 9.74 11.04
C VAL A 137 -17.83 10.21 9.86
N MET A 138 -18.72 11.18 10.08
CA MET A 138 -19.57 11.74 9.02
C MET A 138 -18.77 12.50 7.96
N GLU A 139 -17.74 13.24 8.34
CA GLU A 139 -16.87 13.96 7.41
C GLU A 139 -16.03 12.99 6.59
N VAL A 140 -15.50 11.94 7.24
CA VAL A 140 -14.79 10.86 6.56
C VAL A 140 -15.71 10.20 5.53
N ARG A 141 -16.93 9.80 5.91
CA ARG A 141 -17.91 9.19 4.99
C ARG A 141 -18.24 10.11 3.81
N GLU A 142 -18.38 11.41 4.05
CA GLU A 142 -18.64 12.37 2.98
C GLU A 142 -17.45 12.51 2.02
N LYS A 143 -16.22 12.49 2.55
CA LYS A 143 -15.00 12.46 1.74
C LYS A 143 -14.91 11.18 0.91
N LEU A 144 -15.26 10.00 1.47
CA LEU A 144 -15.36 8.74 0.73
C LEU A 144 -16.32 8.86 -0.46
N ARG A 145 -17.51 9.43 -0.22
CA ARG A 145 -18.54 9.63 -1.27
C ARG A 145 -18.05 10.56 -2.37
N HIS A 146 -17.40 11.67 -2.02
CA HIS A 146 -16.84 12.59 -3.02
C HIS A 146 -15.79 11.91 -3.89
N CYS A 147 -14.84 11.18 -3.29
CA CYS A 147 -13.81 10.45 -4.05
C CYS A 147 -14.43 9.44 -5.02
N HIS A 148 -15.44 8.69 -4.57
CA HIS A 148 -16.20 7.77 -5.43
C HIS A 148 -16.92 8.49 -6.58
N LEU A 149 -17.57 9.63 -6.30
CA LEU A 149 -18.32 10.41 -7.30
C LEU A 149 -17.43 10.98 -8.41
N VAL A 150 -16.20 11.38 -8.08
CA VAL A 150 -15.22 11.87 -9.07
C VAL A 150 -14.44 10.76 -9.79
N GLY A 151 -14.81 9.50 -9.54
CA GLY A 151 -14.36 8.36 -10.33
C GLY A 151 -13.23 7.52 -9.72
N ALA A 152 -12.95 7.64 -8.42
CA ALA A 152 -12.07 6.66 -7.75
C ALA A 152 -12.68 5.25 -7.87
N ASP A 153 -11.87 4.30 -8.34
CA ASP A 153 -12.30 2.91 -8.57
C ASP A 153 -12.40 2.12 -7.26
N CYS A 154 -11.63 2.53 -6.25
CA CYS A 154 -11.69 2.04 -4.88
C CYS A 154 -11.40 3.22 -3.93
N VAL A 155 -11.99 3.21 -2.74
CA VAL A 155 -11.66 4.17 -1.69
C VAL A 155 -11.18 3.41 -0.46
N ILE A 156 -9.98 3.75 0.02
CA ILE A 156 -9.39 3.15 1.22
C ILE A 156 -9.66 4.06 2.40
N VAL A 157 -10.31 3.52 3.44
CA VAL A 157 -10.32 4.17 4.75
C VAL A 157 -9.12 3.67 5.55
N HIS A 158 -8.21 4.58 5.89
CA HIS A 158 -7.06 4.24 6.73
C HIS A 158 -7.29 4.67 8.17
N ASP A 159 -6.97 3.76 9.09
CA ASP A 159 -6.96 4.00 10.52
C ASP A 159 -5.75 3.25 11.08
N THR A 160 -5.04 3.84 12.03
CA THR A 160 -3.94 3.19 12.75
C THR A 160 -4.23 3.07 14.24
N LYS A 161 -5.38 3.58 14.68
CA LYS A 161 -5.80 3.60 16.08
C LYS A 161 -6.00 2.19 16.65
N PRO A 162 -5.86 2.04 17.98
CA PRO A 162 -5.99 0.75 18.64
C PRO A 162 -7.43 0.22 18.69
N THR A 163 -8.43 1.10 18.61
CA THR A 163 -9.85 0.73 18.52
C THR A 163 -10.36 0.93 17.10
N ILE A 164 -11.35 0.11 16.72
CA ILE A 164 -11.92 0.14 15.37
C ILE A 164 -13.35 0.70 15.33
N ASP A 165 -13.86 1.28 16.42
CA ASP A 165 -15.27 1.70 16.49
C ASP A 165 -15.62 2.75 15.43
N ASN A 166 -14.75 3.75 15.24
CA ASN A 166 -14.93 4.76 14.19
C ASN A 166 -14.77 4.15 12.80
N LEU A 167 -13.82 3.24 12.62
CA LEU A 167 -13.64 2.49 11.37
C LEU A 167 -14.90 1.68 11.03
N LEU A 168 -15.47 0.95 12.00
CA LEU A 168 -16.71 0.20 11.84
C LEU A 168 -17.87 1.13 11.48
N ALA A 169 -17.99 2.29 12.11
CA ALA A 169 -19.02 3.27 11.80
C ALA A 169 -18.89 3.86 10.37
N VAL A 170 -17.66 4.00 9.85
CA VAL A 170 -17.42 4.34 8.44
C VAL A 170 -17.81 3.18 7.52
N ILE A 171 -17.37 1.95 7.85
CA ILE A 171 -17.63 0.73 7.07
C ILE A 171 -19.13 0.44 7.00
N GLU A 172 -19.87 0.48 8.10
CA GLU A 172 -21.34 0.27 8.12
C GLU A 172 -22.07 1.23 7.16
N GLY A 173 -21.44 2.36 6.90
CA GLY A 173 -22.01 3.48 6.20
C GLY A 173 -21.59 3.68 4.75
N HIS A 174 -20.74 2.82 4.20
CA HIS A 174 -20.08 3.07 2.90
C HIS A 174 -21.00 2.83 1.70
N GLY A 175 -22.07 2.04 1.85
CA GLY A 175 -23.08 1.82 0.82
C GLY A 175 -22.56 0.99 -0.35
N LYS A 176 -22.50 1.59 -1.56
CA LYS A 176 -22.05 0.92 -2.80
C LYS A 176 -20.60 1.20 -3.17
N ILE A 177 -19.87 1.94 -2.34
CA ILE A 177 -18.48 2.30 -2.60
C ILE A 177 -17.64 1.03 -2.48
N LYS A 178 -16.79 0.74 -3.48
CA LYS A 178 -15.75 -0.28 -3.33
C LYS A 178 -14.77 0.17 -2.25
N LEU A 179 -14.92 -0.37 -1.04
CA LEU A 179 -14.17 0.05 0.13
C LEU A 179 -12.98 -0.88 0.38
N GLY A 180 -11.79 -0.29 0.51
CA GLY A 180 -10.58 -0.98 0.94
C GLY A 180 -10.15 -0.62 2.35
N ILE A 181 -9.38 -1.51 3.00
CA ILE A 181 -8.78 -1.29 4.33
C ILE A 181 -7.32 -1.76 4.37
N ILE A 182 -6.54 -1.22 5.31
CA ILE A 182 -5.15 -1.60 5.56
C ILE A 182 -4.98 -1.96 7.05
N PRO A 183 -5.20 -3.23 7.45
CA PRO A 183 -5.31 -3.63 8.85
C PRO A 183 -3.96 -3.83 9.57
N THR A 184 -2.95 -3.03 9.25
CA THR A 184 -1.59 -3.22 9.79
C THR A 184 -1.54 -3.21 11.31
N THR A 185 -2.27 -2.30 11.97
CA THR A 185 -2.27 -2.14 13.44
C THR A 185 -3.40 -2.88 14.15
N TYR A 186 -4.44 -3.32 13.42
CA TYR A 186 -5.63 -3.98 13.97
C TYR A 186 -5.93 -5.34 13.31
N ILE A 187 -4.91 -6.04 12.78
CA ILE A 187 -5.08 -7.32 12.08
C ILE A 187 -5.84 -8.38 12.90
N SER A 188 -5.69 -8.36 14.23
CA SER A 188 -6.41 -9.24 15.16
C SER A 188 -7.92 -9.00 15.21
N LYS A 189 -8.39 -7.87 14.67
CA LYS A 189 -9.80 -7.45 14.61
C LYS A 189 -10.44 -7.71 13.24
N LEU A 190 -9.72 -8.31 12.29
CA LEU A 190 -10.28 -8.60 10.96
C LEU A 190 -11.56 -9.44 11.00
N ALA A 191 -11.68 -10.37 11.95
CA ALA A 191 -12.89 -11.16 12.12
C ALA A 191 -14.12 -10.29 12.44
N ASP A 192 -13.95 -9.15 13.12
CA ASP A 192 -15.03 -8.23 13.44
C ASP A 192 -15.50 -7.46 12.18
N ILE A 193 -14.63 -7.36 11.17
CA ILE A 193 -14.88 -6.66 9.90
C ILE A 193 -15.35 -7.64 8.80
N ALA A 194 -15.06 -8.94 8.92
CA ALA A 194 -15.34 -9.95 7.91
C ALA A 194 -16.84 -10.09 7.52
N ARG A 195 -17.75 -9.54 8.33
CA ARG A 195 -19.20 -9.50 8.05
C ARG A 195 -19.63 -8.40 7.07
N TYR A 196 -18.75 -7.44 6.79
CA TYR A 196 -19.02 -6.33 5.88
C TYR A 196 -18.47 -6.62 4.48
N ASP A 197 -19.08 -6.00 3.48
CA ASP A 197 -18.60 -6.06 2.11
C ASP A 197 -17.36 -5.17 1.96
N ILE A 198 -16.18 -5.79 2.06
CA ILE A 198 -14.88 -5.13 1.89
C ILE A 198 -14.30 -5.58 0.56
N TYR A 199 -14.11 -4.63 -0.35
CA TYR A 199 -13.58 -4.88 -1.69
C TYR A 199 -12.11 -5.29 -1.67
N ALA A 200 -11.30 -4.68 -0.79
CA ALA A 200 -9.87 -4.94 -0.73
C ALA A 200 -9.33 -4.91 0.71
N ILE A 201 -8.51 -5.90 1.07
CA ILE A 201 -7.75 -5.93 2.33
C ILE A 201 -6.27 -5.95 1.98
N VAL A 202 -5.54 -4.90 2.36
CA VAL A 202 -4.13 -4.73 1.98
C VAL A 202 -3.22 -5.10 3.16
N PHE A 203 -2.46 -6.18 3.01
CA PHE A 203 -1.38 -6.55 3.92
C PHE A 203 -0.08 -5.81 3.54
N ALA A 204 0.03 -4.55 3.98
CA ALA A 204 0.99 -3.59 3.44
C ALA A 204 2.49 -3.86 3.73
N ASN A 205 2.84 -4.50 4.86
CA ASN A 205 4.25 -4.55 5.32
C ASN A 205 4.66 -5.81 6.10
N GLN A 206 3.82 -6.85 6.08
CA GLN A 206 4.05 -8.07 6.84
C GLN A 206 5.29 -8.82 6.31
N LEU A 207 5.49 -8.85 5.00
CA LEU A 207 6.64 -9.53 4.37
C LEU A 207 7.97 -8.84 4.69
N ILE A 208 8.05 -7.50 4.66
CA ILE A 208 9.32 -6.83 5.00
C ILE A 208 9.67 -7.01 6.49
N ARG A 209 8.66 -7.05 7.36
CA ARG A 209 8.83 -7.32 8.80
C ARG A 209 9.29 -8.77 9.06
N SER A 210 8.78 -9.75 8.31
CA SER A 210 9.26 -11.13 8.41
C SER A 210 10.68 -11.29 7.88
N VAL A 211 11.02 -10.61 6.79
CA VAL A 211 12.40 -10.56 6.26
C VAL A 211 13.35 -9.99 7.30
N TYR A 212 13.02 -8.84 7.91
CA TYR A 212 13.85 -8.24 8.96
C TYR A 212 14.14 -9.21 10.11
N LYS A 213 13.09 -9.88 10.64
CA LYS A 213 13.25 -10.89 11.69
C LYS A 213 14.20 -12.02 11.26
N THR A 214 14.03 -12.52 10.03
CA THR A 214 14.82 -13.63 9.48
C THR A 214 16.28 -13.24 9.25
N LEU A 215 16.54 -12.03 8.76
CA LEU A 215 17.90 -11.52 8.58
C LEU A 215 18.64 -11.42 9.91
N LEU A 216 17.98 -10.94 10.97
CA LEU A 216 18.58 -10.87 12.30
C LEU A 216 18.89 -12.26 12.86
N SER A 217 17.93 -13.18 12.82
CA SER A 217 18.15 -14.53 13.37
C SER A 217 19.24 -15.28 12.60
N THR A 218 19.25 -15.20 11.27
CA THR A 218 20.26 -15.85 10.42
C THR A 218 21.65 -15.26 10.68
N SER A 219 21.74 -13.94 10.77
CA SER A 219 23.02 -13.26 11.07
C SER A 219 23.55 -13.66 12.45
N GLN A 220 22.67 -13.80 13.44
CA GLN A 220 23.07 -14.25 14.78
C GLN A 220 23.67 -15.66 14.75
N VAL A 221 23.04 -16.61 14.04
CA VAL A 221 23.55 -17.98 13.90
C VAL A 221 24.86 -18.01 13.12
N LEU A 222 24.98 -17.24 12.04
CA LEU A 222 26.24 -17.13 11.28
C LEU A 222 27.41 -16.64 12.14
N LEU A 223 27.16 -15.74 13.09
CA LEU A 223 28.20 -15.19 13.95
C LEU A 223 28.54 -16.09 15.15
N SER A 224 27.60 -16.90 15.64
CA SER A 224 27.81 -17.77 16.81
C SER A 224 28.14 -19.22 16.45
N GLU A 225 27.40 -19.82 15.52
CA GLU A 225 27.43 -21.25 15.17
C GLU A 225 27.23 -21.44 13.65
N PRO A 226 28.17 -20.97 12.80
CA PRO A 226 27.97 -20.91 11.35
C PRO A 226 27.71 -22.26 10.68
N THR A 227 28.15 -23.37 11.27
CA THR A 227 27.92 -24.72 10.73
C THR A 227 26.47 -25.20 10.82
N LEU A 228 25.63 -24.51 11.61
CA LEU A 228 24.21 -24.88 11.80
C LEU A 228 23.25 -23.99 10.99
N VAL A 229 23.75 -22.97 10.28
CA VAL A 229 22.87 -21.98 9.62
C VAL A 229 21.93 -22.61 8.59
N ASP A 230 22.43 -23.59 7.82
CA ASP A 230 21.68 -24.25 6.76
C ASP A 230 20.48 -25.06 7.29
N GLU A 231 20.46 -25.41 8.59
CA GLU A 231 19.30 -26.06 9.23
C GLU A 231 18.14 -25.09 9.48
N THR A 232 18.39 -23.78 9.38
CA THR A 232 17.44 -22.72 9.77
C THR A 232 16.91 -21.90 8.61
N ILE A 233 17.40 -22.12 7.38
CA ILE A 233 17.04 -21.36 6.18
C ILE A 233 16.64 -22.28 5.01
N SER A 234 16.04 -21.70 3.97
CA SER A 234 15.71 -22.44 2.75
C SER A 234 16.96 -22.90 2.00
N SER A 235 16.87 -24.02 1.28
CA SER A 235 17.94 -24.49 0.41
C SER A 235 18.15 -23.58 -0.81
N VAL A 236 19.33 -23.67 -1.42
CA VAL A 236 19.61 -23.00 -2.70
C VAL A 236 18.70 -23.53 -3.82
N GLU A 237 18.37 -24.82 -3.78
CA GLU A 237 17.44 -25.46 -4.71
C GLU A 237 16.03 -24.87 -4.62
N ASP A 238 15.54 -24.55 -3.42
CA ASP A 238 14.22 -23.92 -3.24
C ASP A 238 14.18 -22.53 -3.88
N ILE A 239 15.22 -21.72 -3.68
CA ILE A 239 15.35 -20.40 -4.31
C ILE A 239 15.43 -20.51 -5.83
N ASN A 240 16.25 -21.44 -6.33
CA ASN A 240 16.40 -21.66 -7.77
C ASN A 240 15.09 -22.09 -8.43
N ARG A 241 14.27 -22.88 -7.73
CA ARG A 241 12.95 -23.29 -8.21
C ARG A 241 12.06 -22.09 -8.44
N VAL A 242 11.92 -21.23 -7.43
CA VAL A 242 11.12 -19.99 -7.50
C VAL A 242 11.54 -19.12 -8.68
N ILE A 243 12.85 -18.92 -8.87
CA ILE A 243 13.36 -18.02 -9.90
C ILE A 243 13.21 -18.58 -11.33
N ARG A 244 13.39 -19.89 -11.52
CA ARG A 244 13.38 -20.49 -12.86
C ARG A 244 11.99 -20.90 -13.34
N HIS A 245 11.12 -21.30 -12.43
CA HIS A 245 9.88 -21.98 -12.78
C HIS A 245 8.65 -21.33 -12.17
N GLY A 246 8.81 -20.30 -11.33
CA GLY A 246 7.79 -19.95 -10.36
C GLY A 246 7.75 -20.98 -9.22
N LEU A 247 6.83 -20.80 -8.28
CA LEU A 247 6.57 -21.76 -7.20
C LEU A 247 5.47 -22.75 -7.62
#